data_AF-A0A974UG50-F1
#
_entry.id   AF-A0A974UG50-F1
#
_cell.length_a   1.000
_cell.length_b   1.000
_cell.length_c   1.000
_cell.angle_alpha   90.00
_cell.angle_beta   90.00
_cell.angle_gamma   90.00
#
_symmetry.space_group_name_H-M   'P 1'
#
loop_
_entity.id
_entity.type
_entity.pdbx_description
1 polymer ?
#
loop_
_entity_poly.entity_id
_entity_poly.type
_entity_poly.pdbx_seq_one_letter_code
_entity_poly.pdbx_strand_id
1 'polypeptide(L)'
;MRSIPTALKEKLANRFKVENTDSMANLRVVATQTSVNSLLSEPIHEDITPAFGDVAVRQSAGESDLSLAYSICLDDGVAKVYIRKFPAGLEYPWEYQWTLGTATDVAIEFNGVWKMNAEKEWYYLQTEEYPYIFYVRYGNLYVQSWTDSNNVSLLATGVSQISSCKGWQSSVEPDLDQGLIIGYLKSGSVYYRALCCQDNGSYIWEAEHEVTPLGTGNTTLSVVRTNDFRIGFLTQNNGRMLLALTHRNYAGMSVRPETVHINASNVKMWISDIDQMDTLSKEYASGNAAYPYVLLDEPDTEEISVASVEKLNRDTGFLCYGFKINLTKPLNGSIDAGFPVKCTLSVSGVTITSTSYDSEEQAIVLYTSSDIRRTVAVTITTPEYRSLWYYKLGSQRWFLPALSVVAAAETMDYFSFENETAGISIVSTGAWIDEAVFTECFQPAHTAVIAVVASSVSLQPVSTLPI
;
A
#
# COMPACT_ATOMS: atom_id res chain seq x y z
N MET A 1 20.98 63.20 -35.10
CA MET A 1 20.97 61.85 -34.48
C MET A 1 22.37 61.27 -34.60
N ARG A 2 23.07 61.05 -33.49
CA ARG A 2 24.44 60.49 -33.52
C ARG A 2 24.36 58.98 -33.72
N SER A 3 25.07 58.45 -34.71
CA SER A 3 25.19 57.02 -34.97
C SER A 3 26.04 56.37 -33.87
N ILE A 4 25.55 55.27 -33.32
CA ILE A 4 26.32 54.47 -32.37
C ILE A 4 27.41 53.73 -33.17
N PRO A 5 28.70 53.88 -32.83
CA PRO A 5 29.79 53.17 -33.49
C PRO A 5 29.58 51.66 -33.43
N THR A 6 29.87 50.95 -34.52
CA THR A 6 29.59 49.52 -34.69
C THR A 6 30.16 48.67 -33.55
N ALA A 7 31.36 49.00 -33.07
CA ALA A 7 32.01 48.31 -31.95
C ALA A 7 31.22 48.37 -30.63
N LEU A 8 30.45 49.45 -30.40
CA LEU A 8 29.59 49.59 -29.21
C LEU A 8 28.29 48.81 -29.37
N LYS A 9 27.75 48.69 -30.58
CA LYS A 9 26.61 47.81 -30.87
C LYS A 9 26.97 46.34 -30.67
N GLU A 10 28.15 45.92 -31.10
CA GLU A 10 28.63 44.54 -30.93
C GLU A 10 28.89 44.20 -29.44
N LYS A 11 29.47 45.13 -28.67
CA LYS A 11 29.64 44.95 -27.22
C LYS A 11 28.31 44.85 -26.45
N LEU A 12 27.29 45.60 -26.87
CA LEU A 12 25.95 45.51 -26.27
C LEU A 12 25.25 44.19 -26.63
N ALA A 13 25.43 43.68 -27.84
CA ALA A 13 24.89 42.39 -28.26
C ALA A 13 25.56 41.19 -27.55
N ASN A 14 26.84 41.32 -27.18
CA ASN A 14 27.59 40.26 -26.51
C ASN A 14 27.52 40.32 -24.96
N ARG A 15 26.80 41.27 -24.36
CA ARG A 15 26.75 41.46 -22.90
C ARG A 15 26.06 40.32 -22.13
N PHE A 16 25.35 39.42 -22.83
CA PHE A 16 24.64 38.27 -22.25
C PHE A 16 25.23 36.91 -22.65
N LYS A 17 26.43 36.86 -23.22
CA LYS A 17 27.11 35.60 -23.55
C LYS A 17 28.28 35.40 -22.59
N VAL A 18 28.21 34.33 -21.79
CA VAL A 18 29.29 33.91 -20.90
C VAL A 18 30.45 33.38 -21.75
N GLU A 19 31.68 33.80 -21.42
CA GLU A 19 32.91 33.28 -22.02
C GLU A 19 33.14 31.82 -21.63
N ASN A 20 32.77 30.88 -22.50
CA ASN A 20 33.45 29.58 -22.53
C ASN A 20 33.47 29.03 -23.97
N THR A 21 34.67 28.91 -24.52
CA THR A 21 35.00 28.56 -25.91
C THR A 21 35.16 27.06 -26.16
N ASP A 22 34.42 26.19 -25.44
CA ASP A 22 34.33 24.75 -25.77
C ASP A 22 32.92 24.16 -25.67
N SER A 23 31.89 25.00 -25.64
CA SER A 23 30.50 24.56 -25.62
C SER A 23 29.73 25.08 -26.83
N MET A 24 30.21 24.78 -28.04
CA MET A 24 29.27 24.54 -29.13
C MET A 24 28.70 23.15 -28.89
N ALA A 25 27.55 23.08 -28.22
CA ALA A 25 26.71 21.90 -28.34
C ALA A 25 26.34 21.80 -29.83
N ASN A 26 27.12 21.02 -30.58
CA ASN A 26 26.65 20.41 -31.82
C ASN A 26 25.54 19.48 -31.39
N LEU A 27 24.34 20.04 -31.25
CA LEU A 27 23.12 19.30 -31.01
C LEU A 27 22.82 18.57 -32.32
N ARG A 28 23.53 17.45 -32.50
CA ARG A 28 23.12 16.40 -33.41
C ARG A 28 21.87 15.82 -32.76
N VAL A 29 20.72 16.36 -33.16
CA VAL A 29 19.44 15.68 -32.93
C VAL A 29 19.49 14.42 -33.78
N VAL A 30 20.05 13.36 -33.21
CA VAL A 30 19.74 12.01 -33.66
C VAL A 30 18.40 11.72 -33.03
N ALA A 31 17.34 11.82 -33.81
CA ALA A 31 16.10 11.14 -33.46
C ALA A 31 16.38 9.65 -33.62
N THR A 32 16.98 9.03 -32.59
CA THR A 32 16.96 7.58 -32.47
C THR A 32 15.50 7.21 -32.21
N GLN A 33 14.89 6.59 -33.22
CA GLN A 33 13.60 5.96 -33.09
C GLN A 33 13.75 4.82 -32.07
N THR A 34 13.36 5.08 -30.83
CA THR A 34 13.43 4.08 -29.76
C THR A 34 12.18 4.23 -28.91
N SER A 35 11.20 3.38 -29.17
CA SER A 35 10.09 3.09 -28.27
C SER A 35 10.65 2.37 -27.03
N VAL A 36 11.34 3.11 -26.16
CA VAL A 36 11.79 2.55 -24.88
C VAL A 36 10.54 2.45 -24.00
N ASN A 37 10.00 1.23 -23.92
CA ASN A 37 8.83 0.89 -23.11
C ASN A 37 9.10 0.95 -21.60
N SER A 38 10.30 1.36 -21.18
CA SER A 38 10.70 1.57 -19.78
C SER A 38 11.61 2.81 -19.69
N LEU A 39 11.53 3.55 -18.59
CA LEU A 39 12.47 4.65 -18.32
C LEU A 39 13.84 4.07 -17.94
N LEU A 40 14.55 3.50 -18.91
CA LEU A 40 15.91 3.00 -18.73
C LEU A 40 16.89 4.15 -19.01
N SER A 41 17.75 4.45 -18.05
CA SER A 41 18.89 5.35 -18.21
C SER A 41 20.09 4.69 -18.90
N GLU A 42 19.97 3.41 -19.26
CA GLU A 42 21.05 2.59 -19.80
C GLU A 42 21.22 2.76 -21.32
N PRO A 43 22.45 2.73 -21.84
CA PRO A 43 22.74 2.85 -23.27
C PRO A 43 22.44 1.54 -24.03
N ILE A 44 21.17 1.14 -24.05
CA ILE A 44 20.72 -0.13 -24.64
C ILE A 44 20.86 -0.17 -26.16
N HIS A 45 21.05 0.96 -26.84
CA HIS A 45 21.25 1.03 -28.29
C HIS A 45 22.69 1.36 -28.70
N GLU A 46 23.59 1.58 -27.74
CA GLU A 46 25.01 1.79 -28.05
C GLU A 46 25.64 0.50 -28.59
N ASP A 47 26.54 0.68 -29.55
CA ASP A 47 27.31 -0.38 -30.22
C ASP A 47 26.51 -1.43 -31.00
N ILE A 48 25.20 -1.23 -31.21
CA ILE A 48 24.44 -1.96 -32.23
C ILE A 48 25.00 -1.59 -33.61
N THR A 49 25.23 -2.58 -34.48
CA THR A 49 25.64 -2.32 -35.86
C THR A 49 24.65 -1.35 -36.52
N PRO A 50 25.15 -0.38 -37.32
CA PRO A 50 24.41 0.85 -37.67
C PRO A 50 23.21 0.67 -38.61
N ALA A 51 22.71 -0.54 -38.81
CA ALA A 51 21.57 -0.81 -39.66
C ALA A 51 20.35 -1.12 -38.79
N PHE A 52 19.38 -0.20 -38.85
CA PHE A 52 18.07 -0.21 -38.17
C PHE A 52 17.70 -1.53 -37.51
N GLY A 53 17.53 -1.49 -36.20
CA GLY A 53 17.10 -2.64 -35.42
C GLY A 53 16.24 -2.23 -34.23
N ASP A 54 15.48 -3.20 -33.74
CA ASP A 54 14.62 -3.06 -32.58
C ASP A 54 15.22 -3.82 -31.40
N VAL A 55 14.89 -3.42 -30.16
CA VAL A 55 15.47 -3.97 -28.93
C VAL A 55 14.38 -4.27 -27.92
N ALA A 56 14.43 -5.47 -27.34
CA ALA A 56 13.57 -5.89 -26.26
C ALA A 56 14.40 -6.33 -25.05
N VAL A 57 13.93 -6.03 -23.84
CA VAL A 57 14.63 -6.37 -22.60
C VAL A 57 13.90 -7.48 -21.85
N ARG A 58 14.67 -8.37 -21.22
CA ARG A 58 14.17 -9.55 -20.51
C ARG A 58 14.30 -9.38 -19.00
N GLN A 59 13.24 -9.77 -18.30
CA GLN A 59 13.24 -9.99 -16.86
C GLN A 59 12.40 -11.22 -16.54
N SER A 60 13.07 -12.33 -16.24
CA SER A 60 12.42 -13.60 -15.94
C SER A 60 12.00 -13.70 -14.46
N ALA A 61 11.17 -14.70 -14.15
CA ALA A 61 10.76 -14.97 -12.77
C ALA A 61 11.97 -15.23 -11.86
N GLY A 62 12.03 -14.53 -10.73
CA GLY A 62 13.13 -14.65 -9.75
C GLY A 62 14.31 -13.71 -9.99
N GLU A 63 14.33 -12.96 -11.10
CA GLU A 63 15.35 -11.93 -11.34
C GLU A 63 14.94 -10.60 -10.69
N SER A 64 15.85 -10.00 -9.91
CA SER A 64 15.60 -8.71 -9.23
C SER A 64 15.60 -7.52 -10.18
N ASP A 65 16.33 -7.63 -11.29
CA ASP A 65 16.57 -6.59 -12.28
C ASP A 65 16.65 -7.21 -13.69
N LEU A 66 16.76 -6.38 -14.73
CA LEU A 66 16.92 -6.83 -16.11
C LEU A 66 18.14 -7.75 -16.26
N SER A 67 18.00 -8.84 -17.00
CA SER A 67 19.09 -9.81 -17.19
C SER A 67 19.71 -9.74 -18.58
N LEU A 68 18.89 -9.66 -19.62
CA LEU A 68 19.32 -9.73 -21.02
C LEU A 68 18.59 -8.69 -21.88
N ALA A 69 19.27 -8.17 -22.90
CA ALA A 69 18.68 -7.46 -24.02
C ALA A 69 18.77 -8.34 -25.26
N TYR A 70 17.75 -8.29 -26.09
CA TYR A 70 17.71 -8.94 -27.40
C TYR A 70 17.53 -7.86 -28.44
N SER A 71 18.27 -7.94 -29.54
CA SER A 71 18.08 -7.05 -30.67
C SER A 71 17.92 -7.82 -31.96
N ILE A 72 17.19 -7.23 -32.89
CA ILE A 72 17.12 -7.67 -34.29
C ILE A 72 17.48 -6.49 -35.19
N CYS A 73 18.46 -6.67 -36.07
CA CYS A 73 18.97 -5.61 -36.94
C CYS A 73 18.97 -6.07 -38.41
N LEU A 74 18.79 -5.12 -39.33
CA LEU A 74 18.82 -5.37 -40.78
C LEU A 74 20.18 -5.04 -41.40
N ASP A 75 21.09 -6.00 -41.45
CA ASP A 75 22.37 -5.82 -42.13
C ASP A 75 22.23 -6.14 -43.63
N ASP A 76 22.30 -5.12 -44.49
CA ASP A 76 22.16 -5.25 -45.96
C ASP A 76 20.90 -6.02 -46.39
N GLY A 77 19.77 -5.77 -45.70
CA GLY A 77 18.49 -6.43 -45.96
C GLY A 77 18.38 -7.85 -45.41
N VAL A 78 19.35 -8.28 -44.59
CA VAL A 78 19.34 -9.57 -43.89
C VAL A 78 19.15 -9.32 -42.38
N ALA A 79 18.08 -9.86 -41.84
CA ALA A 79 17.77 -9.80 -40.42
C ALA A 79 18.69 -10.73 -39.60
N LYS A 80 19.40 -10.14 -38.65
CA LYS A 80 20.29 -10.84 -37.70
C LYS A 80 19.90 -10.50 -36.27
N VAL A 81 20.05 -11.49 -35.39
CA VAL A 81 19.64 -11.39 -33.99
C VAL A 81 20.87 -11.40 -33.09
N TYR A 82 20.88 -10.53 -32.08
CA TYR A 82 21.95 -10.37 -31.12
C TYR A 82 21.41 -10.40 -29.70
N ILE A 83 22.28 -10.71 -28.74
CA ILE A 83 21.98 -10.66 -27.31
C ILE A 83 23.03 -9.84 -26.57
N ARG A 84 22.64 -9.22 -25.47
CA ARG A 84 23.54 -8.51 -24.56
C ARG A 84 23.16 -8.79 -23.12
N LYS A 85 24.13 -8.84 -22.22
CA LYS A 85 23.89 -8.96 -20.77
C LYS A 85 23.65 -7.59 -20.14
N PHE A 86 22.82 -7.56 -19.10
CA PHE A 86 22.63 -6.40 -18.23
C PHE A 86 23.41 -6.55 -16.91
N PRO A 87 23.86 -5.43 -16.29
CA PRO A 87 23.76 -4.05 -16.78
C PRO A 87 24.57 -3.82 -18.07
N ALA A 88 24.08 -2.95 -18.95
CA ALA A 88 24.68 -2.73 -20.27
C ALA A 88 25.98 -1.92 -20.13
N GLY A 89 27.12 -2.51 -20.52
CA GLY A 89 28.42 -1.83 -20.46
C GLY A 89 29.38 -2.33 -21.54
N LEU A 90 30.54 -1.67 -21.68
CA LEU A 90 31.59 -2.05 -22.64
C LEU A 90 32.11 -3.48 -22.43
N GLU A 91 32.01 -4.01 -21.21
CA GLU A 91 32.40 -5.37 -20.85
C GLU A 91 31.42 -6.44 -21.38
N TYR A 92 30.20 -6.03 -21.74
CA TYR A 92 29.15 -6.90 -22.25
C TYR A 92 28.73 -6.40 -23.65
N PRO A 93 29.53 -6.66 -24.71
CA PRO A 93 29.16 -6.28 -26.06
C PRO A 93 27.97 -7.10 -26.59
N TRP A 94 27.41 -6.66 -27.70
CA TRP A 94 26.41 -7.44 -28.44
C TRP A 94 27.02 -8.72 -29.02
N GLU A 95 26.44 -9.85 -28.66
CA GLU A 95 26.84 -11.16 -29.15
C GLU A 95 25.88 -11.64 -30.23
N TYR A 96 26.38 -11.87 -31.44
CA TYR A 96 25.61 -12.46 -32.53
C TYR A 96 25.08 -13.84 -32.15
N GLN A 97 23.80 -14.08 -32.42
CA GLN A 97 23.14 -15.35 -32.14
C GLN A 97 22.89 -16.15 -33.42
N TRP A 98 22.08 -15.61 -34.33
CA TRP A 98 21.66 -16.30 -35.55
C TRP A 98 21.12 -15.33 -36.61
N THR A 99 20.85 -15.86 -37.80
CA THR A 99 20.32 -15.11 -38.96
C THR A 99 18.94 -15.62 -39.34
N LEU A 100 17.97 -14.71 -39.41
CA LEU A 100 16.58 -14.99 -39.81
C LEU A 100 16.41 -15.02 -41.34
N GLY A 101 17.25 -14.29 -42.06
CA GLY A 101 17.25 -14.21 -43.52
C GLY A 101 16.76 -12.85 -44.01
N THR A 102 16.31 -12.77 -45.27
CA THR A 102 15.96 -11.48 -45.89
C THR A 102 14.70 -10.87 -45.29
N ALA A 103 14.74 -9.56 -45.05
CA ALA A 103 13.60 -8.77 -44.60
C ALA A 103 13.77 -7.29 -44.98
N THR A 104 12.66 -6.57 -45.09
CA THR A 104 12.65 -5.13 -45.37
C THR A 104 12.38 -4.29 -44.13
N ASP A 105 11.77 -4.88 -43.09
CA ASP A 105 11.58 -4.26 -41.79
C ASP A 105 11.49 -5.36 -40.70
N VAL A 106 11.88 -5.04 -39.47
CA VAL A 106 11.96 -5.99 -38.33
C VAL A 106 11.54 -5.34 -37.02
N ALA A 107 10.95 -6.12 -36.12
CA ALA A 107 10.65 -5.71 -34.75
C ALA A 107 10.79 -6.90 -33.79
N ILE A 108 11.06 -6.62 -32.51
CA ILE A 108 11.23 -7.64 -31.46
C ILE A 108 10.58 -7.15 -30.18
N GLU A 109 9.79 -8.00 -29.54
CA GLU A 109 9.17 -7.64 -28.27
C GLU A 109 8.80 -8.90 -27.48
N PHE A 110 8.86 -8.79 -26.15
CA PHE A 110 8.46 -9.87 -25.26
C PHE A 110 6.96 -9.86 -25.01
N ASN A 111 6.37 -11.06 -24.99
CA ASN A 111 5.17 -11.26 -24.23
C ASN A 111 5.53 -11.56 -22.76
N GLY A 112 4.56 -11.43 -21.86
CA GLY A 112 4.78 -11.66 -20.45
C GLY A 112 3.64 -11.15 -19.59
N VAL A 113 3.82 -11.29 -18.27
CA VAL A 113 2.83 -10.94 -17.26
C VAL A 113 3.33 -9.75 -16.45
N TRP A 114 2.47 -8.75 -16.27
CA TRP A 114 2.75 -7.62 -15.40
C TRP A 114 2.70 -8.04 -13.93
N LYS A 115 3.78 -7.76 -13.21
CA LYS A 115 3.93 -8.09 -11.79
C LYS A 115 4.21 -6.83 -10.98
N MET A 116 3.54 -6.69 -9.85
CA MET A 116 3.81 -5.63 -8.89
C MET A 116 5.02 -6.04 -8.04
N ASN A 117 6.08 -5.23 -8.04
CA ASN A 117 7.09 -5.32 -7.00
C ASN A 117 6.60 -4.46 -5.82
N ALA A 118 6.23 -5.14 -4.74
CA ALA A 118 5.61 -4.53 -3.57
C ALA A 118 6.55 -3.57 -2.81
N GLU A 119 7.86 -3.82 -2.83
CA GLU A 119 8.85 -2.98 -2.12
C GLU A 119 9.07 -1.65 -2.83
N LYS A 120 9.15 -1.68 -4.16
CA LYS A 120 9.42 -0.51 -5.01
C LYS A 120 8.13 0.19 -5.48
N GLU A 121 6.96 -0.35 -5.13
CA GLU A 121 5.62 0.15 -5.49
C GLU A 121 5.40 0.39 -6.99
N TRP A 122 6.02 -0.44 -7.83
CA TRP A 122 5.99 -0.30 -9.30
C TRP A 122 5.69 -1.64 -9.99
N TYR A 123 5.08 -1.57 -11.17
CA TYR A 123 4.87 -2.75 -12.02
C TYR A 123 6.08 -2.95 -12.92
N TYR A 124 6.51 -4.21 -13.05
CA TYR A 124 7.49 -4.65 -14.03
C TYR A 124 6.90 -5.74 -14.90
N LEU A 125 7.39 -5.86 -16.14
CA LEU A 125 6.99 -6.92 -17.05
C LEU A 125 7.85 -8.15 -16.77
N GLN A 126 7.25 -9.20 -16.20
CA GLN A 126 7.89 -10.50 -16.11
C GLN A 126 7.73 -11.19 -17.47
N THR A 127 8.81 -11.23 -18.25
CA THR A 127 8.79 -11.73 -19.62
C THR A 127 8.77 -13.25 -19.69
N GLU A 128 8.29 -13.78 -20.80
CA GLU A 128 8.52 -15.17 -21.20
C GLU A 128 10.03 -15.44 -21.44
N GLU A 129 10.40 -16.70 -21.67
CA GLU A 129 11.79 -17.11 -21.88
C GLU A 129 12.39 -16.45 -23.13
N TYR A 130 11.61 -16.35 -24.21
CA TYR A 130 12.04 -15.81 -25.48
C TYR A 130 11.06 -14.79 -26.07
N PRO A 131 11.55 -13.80 -26.85
CA PRO A 131 10.70 -12.79 -27.46
C PRO A 131 10.03 -13.29 -28.75
N TYR A 132 9.02 -12.56 -29.18
CA TYR A 132 8.43 -12.68 -30.50
C TYR A 132 9.25 -11.85 -31.50
N ILE A 133 9.44 -12.43 -32.69
CA ILE A 133 10.13 -11.78 -33.80
C ILE A 133 9.12 -11.46 -34.88
N PHE A 134 9.08 -10.19 -35.29
CA PHE A 134 8.26 -9.70 -36.38
C PHE A 134 9.15 -9.29 -37.53
N TYR A 135 8.76 -9.65 -38.76
CA TYR A 135 9.55 -9.30 -39.94
C TYR A 135 8.68 -9.16 -41.17
N VAL A 136 9.06 -8.24 -42.05
CA VAL A 136 8.42 -8.02 -43.35
C VAL A 136 9.29 -8.64 -44.43
N ARG A 137 8.70 -9.53 -45.23
CA ARG A 137 9.36 -10.15 -46.39
C ARG A 137 8.44 -10.09 -47.59
N TYR A 138 8.88 -9.43 -48.66
CA TYR A 138 8.08 -9.21 -49.88
C TYR A 138 6.71 -8.57 -49.60
N GLY A 139 6.66 -7.65 -48.62
CA GLY A 139 5.41 -6.98 -48.19
C GLY A 139 4.49 -7.82 -47.29
N ASN A 140 4.90 -9.03 -46.90
CA ASN A 140 4.16 -9.88 -45.97
C ASN A 140 4.76 -9.75 -44.57
N LEU A 141 3.92 -9.44 -43.58
CA LEU A 141 4.28 -9.39 -42.16
C LEU A 141 4.09 -10.78 -41.53
N TYR A 142 5.20 -11.32 -41.05
CA TYR A 142 5.23 -12.59 -40.33
C TYR A 142 5.57 -12.37 -38.85
N VAL A 143 5.10 -13.30 -38.02
CA VAL A 143 5.51 -13.44 -36.63
C VAL A 143 5.99 -14.86 -36.37
N GLN A 144 7.02 -15.02 -35.55
CA GLN A 144 7.44 -16.31 -34.99
C GLN A 144 7.93 -16.14 -33.55
N SER A 145 7.80 -17.20 -32.74
CA SER A 145 8.43 -17.24 -31.41
C SER A 145 9.90 -17.63 -31.59
N TRP A 146 10.81 -16.70 -31.25
CA TRP A 146 12.26 -16.90 -31.31
C TRP A 146 12.76 -17.59 -32.59
N THR A 147 13.41 -18.76 -32.46
CA THR A 147 13.97 -19.57 -33.55
C THR A 147 13.00 -20.63 -34.09
N ASP A 148 11.78 -20.72 -33.55
CA ASP A 148 10.84 -21.79 -33.94
C ASP A 148 10.14 -21.46 -35.27
N SER A 149 10.74 -21.91 -36.35
CA SER A 149 10.19 -21.75 -37.71
C SER A 149 8.89 -22.51 -37.95
N ASN A 150 8.50 -23.44 -37.08
CA ASN A 150 7.22 -24.15 -37.21
C ASN A 150 6.02 -23.30 -36.76
N ASN A 151 6.28 -22.22 -36.02
CA ASN A 151 5.27 -21.30 -35.50
C ASN A 151 5.17 -19.98 -36.29
N VAL A 152 5.65 -19.98 -37.55
CA VAL A 152 5.54 -18.80 -38.42
C VAL A 152 4.08 -18.58 -38.81
N SER A 153 3.54 -17.43 -38.40
CA SER A 153 2.18 -17.00 -38.76
C SER A 153 2.22 -15.77 -39.64
N LEU A 154 1.45 -15.78 -40.73
CA LEU A 154 1.24 -14.60 -41.58
C LEU A 154 0.17 -13.70 -40.93
N LEU A 155 0.54 -12.47 -40.58
CA LEU A 155 -0.38 -11.52 -39.95
C LEU A 155 -1.02 -10.56 -40.95
N ALA A 156 -0.25 -10.04 -41.91
CA ALA A 156 -0.75 -9.07 -42.88
C ALA A 156 0.05 -9.08 -44.18
N THR A 157 -0.53 -8.49 -45.22
CA THR A 157 0.08 -8.32 -46.55
C THR A 157 0.03 -6.85 -46.99
N GLY A 158 0.94 -6.46 -47.89
CA GLY A 158 1.08 -5.08 -48.34
C GLY A 158 1.68 -4.15 -47.29
N VAL A 159 2.48 -4.70 -46.36
CA VAL A 159 3.08 -3.98 -45.24
C VAL A 159 4.39 -3.30 -45.67
N SER A 160 4.56 -2.03 -45.32
CA SER A 160 5.76 -1.24 -45.63
C SER A 160 6.62 -0.91 -44.42
N GLN A 161 6.03 -0.86 -43.22
CA GLN A 161 6.74 -0.58 -41.97
C GLN A 161 6.01 -1.23 -40.80
N ILE A 162 6.75 -1.61 -39.75
CA ILE A 162 6.23 -2.21 -38.53
C ILE A 162 6.80 -1.55 -37.25
N SER A 163 6.09 -1.72 -36.14
CA SER A 163 6.58 -1.38 -34.79
C SER A 163 5.80 -2.17 -33.75
N SER A 164 6.50 -2.79 -32.78
CA SER A 164 5.88 -3.60 -31.73
C SER A 164 5.94 -2.94 -30.36
N CYS A 165 5.00 -3.34 -29.50
CA CYS A 165 4.96 -2.92 -28.10
C CYS A 165 4.10 -3.89 -27.28
N LYS A 166 4.55 -4.30 -26.09
CA LYS A 166 3.69 -5.01 -25.14
C LYS A 166 2.76 -4.02 -24.41
N GLY A 167 1.45 -4.25 -24.43
CA GLY A 167 0.48 -3.48 -23.65
C GLY A 167 0.26 -4.00 -22.23
N TRP A 168 -0.55 -3.28 -21.47
CA TRP A 168 -0.98 -3.67 -20.13
C TRP A 168 -1.83 -4.94 -20.15
N GLN A 169 -1.64 -5.77 -19.13
CA GLN A 169 -2.54 -6.87 -18.80
C GLN A 169 -2.84 -6.80 -17.31
N SER A 170 -4.13 -6.82 -16.95
CA SER A 170 -4.54 -6.88 -15.56
C SER A 170 -4.15 -8.23 -14.94
N SER A 171 -3.58 -8.20 -13.74
CA SER A 171 -3.28 -9.42 -12.97
C SER A 171 -4.51 -10.05 -12.31
N VAL A 172 -5.63 -9.31 -12.25
CA VAL A 172 -6.87 -9.72 -11.57
C VAL A 172 -7.91 -10.22 -12.58
N GLU A 173 -7.95 -9.61 -13.76
CA GLU A 173 -8.85 -9.94 -14.86
C GLU A 173 -7.98 -10.15 -16.12
N PRO A 174 -7.40 -11.36 -16.31
CA PRO A 174 -6.39 -11.60 -17.34
C PRO A 174 -6.88 -11.41 -18.79
N ASP A 175 -8.20 -11.48 -18.99
CA ASP A 175 -8.93 -11.18 -20.23
C ASP A 175 -8.93 -9.68 -20.57
N LEU A 176 -8.69 -8.80 -19.59
CA LEU A 176 -8.41 -7.38 -19.82
C LEU A 176 -6.93 -7.17 -20.20
N ASP A 177 -6.57 -7.73 -21.35
CA ASP A 177 -5.25 -7.68 -21.96
C ASP A 177 -5.26 -6.75 -23.19
N GLN A 178 -4.41 -5.72 -23.18
CA GLN A 178 -4.13 -4.92 -24.38
C GLN A 178 -3.25 -5.68 -25.39
N GLY A 179 -2.66 -6.79 -24.97
CA GLY A 179 -1.93 -7.74 -25.80
C GLY A 179 -0.50 -7.35 -26.11
N LEU A 180 0.22 -8.27 -26.76
CA LEU A 180 1.45 -7.95 -27.50
C LEU A 180 1.05 -7.39 -28.86
N ILE A 181 1.34 -6.11 -29.10
CA ILE A 181 0.83 -5.36 -30.24
C ILE A 181 1.90 -5.27 -31.31
N ILE A 182 1.47 -5.49 -32.55
CA ILE A 182 2.23 -5.17 -33.76
C ILE A 182 1.44 -4.17 -34.60
N GLY A 183 1.94 -2.94 -34.66
CA GLY A 183 1.44 -1.92 -35.57
C GLY A 183 2.16 -2.01 -36.92
N TYR A 184 1.45 -1.70 -38.00
CA TYR A 184 2.01 -1.70 -39.34
C TYR A 184 1.38 -0.69 -40.28
N LEU A 185 2.18 -0.19 -41.23
CA LEU A 185 1.71 0.66 -42.33
C LEU A 185 1.36 -0.19 -43.56
N LYS A 186 0.18 0.07 -44.12
CA LYS A 186 -0.32 -0.55 -45.36
C LYS A 186 -0.95 0.53 -46.23
N SER A 187 -0.33 0.81 -47.38
CA SER A 187 -0.78 1.86 -48.30
C SER A 187 -1.01 3.24 -47.65
N GLY A 188 -0.21 3.57 -46.64
CA GLY A 188 -0.31 4.84 -45.90
C GLY A 188 -1.41 4.90 -44.83
N SER A 189 -2.15 3.81 -44.60
CA SER A 189 -3.02 3.65 -43.42
C SER A 189 -2.28 2.88 -42.32
N VAL A 190 -2.63 3.17 -41.07
CA VAL A 190 -2.07 2.49 -39.89
C VAL A 190 -3.02 1.39 -39.44
N TYR A 191 -2.51 0.17 -39.35
CA TYR A 191 -3.22 -1.00 -38.83
C TYR A 191 -2.46 -1.59 -37.65
N TYR A 192 -3.15 -2.41 -36.85
CA TYR A 192 -2.50 -3.22 -35.83
C TYR A 192 -3.21 -4.55 -35.64
N ARG A 193 -2.48 -5.49 -35.04
CA ARG A 193 -3.03 -6.69 -34.40
C ARG A 193 -2.43 -6.82 -33.01
N ALA A 194 -3.15 -7.49 -32.12
CA ALA A 194 -2.70 -7.77 -30.77
C ALA A 194 -2.82 -9.27 -30.48
N LEU A 195 -1.82 -9.84 -29.81
CA LEU A 195 -1.90 -11.16 -29.20
C LEU A 195 -2.42 -11.00 -27.78
N CYS A 196 -3.69 -11.35 -27.56
CA CYS A 196 -4.40 -11.11 -26.30
C CYS A 196 -4.77 -12.43 -25.63
N CYS A 197 -4.70 -12.45 -24.30
CA CYS A 197 -5.29 -13.52 -23.49
C CYS A 197 -6.82 -13.49 -23.60
N GLN A 198 -7.42 -14.63 -23.89
CA GLN A 198 -8.86 -14.83 -23.97
C GLN A 198 -9.41 -15.35 -22.64
N ASP A 199 -10.73 -15.31 -22.44
CA ASP A 199 -11.40 -15.78 -21.21
C ASP A 199 -11.08 -17.23 -20.83
N ASN A 200 -10.73 -18.07 -21.82
CA ASN A 200 -10.35 -19.46 -21.61
C ASN A 200 -8.84 -19.65 -21.29
N GLY A 201 -8.09 -18.55 -21.13
CA GLY A 201 -6.65 -18.54 -20.87
C GLY A 201 -5.76 -18.79 -22.09
N SER A 202 -6.34 -18.97 -23.28
CA SER A 202 -5.56 -19.10 -24.53
C SER A 202 -5.14 -17.73 -25.07
N TYR A 203 -4.03 -17.68 -25.81
CA TYR A 203 -3.59 -16.46 -26.49
C TYR A 203 -3.89 -16.55 -27.99
N ILE A 204 -4.56 -15.53 -28.52
CA ILE A 204 -4.95 -15.48 -29.93
C ILE A 204 -4.55 -14.13 -30.53
N TRP A 205 -4.03 -14.15 -31.75
CA TRP A 205 -3.88 -12.95 -32.57
C TRP A 205 -5.24 -12.46 -33.02
N GLU A 206 -5.65 -11.31 -32.51
CA GLU A 206 -6.92 -10.69 -32.88
C GLU A 206 -6.94 -10.26 -34.35
N ALA A 207 -8.13 -9.93 -34.82
CA ALA A 207 -8.35 -9.46 -36.17
C ALA A 207 -7.55 -8.18 -36.47
N GLU A 208 -7.32 -7.91 -37.76
CA GLU A 208 -6.72 -6.65 -38.20
C GLU A 208 -7.65 -5.47 -37.86
N HIS A 209 -7.11 -4.48 -37.15
CA HIS A 209 -7.82 -3.25 -36.81
C HIS A 209 -7.13 -2.03 -37.43
N GLU A 210 -7.92 -1.13 -38.04
CA GLU A 210 -7.43 0.15 -38.54
C GLU A 210 -7.45 1.22 -37.45
N VAL A 211 -6.37 2.00 -37.33
CA VAL A 211 -6.32 3.18 -36.45
C VAL A 211 -6.88 4.38 -37.22
N THR A 212 -8.20 4.36 -37.44
CA THR A 212 -8.90 5.34 -38.27
C THR A 212 -8.66 6.81 -37.93
N PRO A 213 -8.42 7.23 -36.67
CA PRO A 213 -8.12 8.64 -36.37
C PRO A 213 -6.82 9.17 -37.01
N LEU A 214 -5.90 8.30 -37.42
CA LEU A 214 -4.65 8.69 -38.09
C LEU A 214 -4.80 8.90 -39.60
N GLY A 215 -5.95 8.54 -40.19
CA GLY A 215 -6.22 8.71 -41.61
C GLY A 215 -5.25 7.96 -42.53
N THR A 216 -5.08 8.48 -43.75
CA THR A 216 -4.23 7.90 -44.81
C THR A 216 -3.09 8.84 -45.20
N GLY A 217 -2.05 8.33 -45.87
CA GLY A 217 -0.87 9.10 -46.28
C GLY A 217 0.24 9.16 -45.22
N ASN A 218 0.20 8.25 -44.25
CA ASN A 218 1.20 8.09 -43.22
C ASN A 218 2.50 7.48 -43.79
N THR A 219 3.63 8.01 -43.34
CA THR A 219 4.98 7.67 -43.86
C THR A 219 5.88 7.02 -42.83
N THR A 220 5.57 7.18 -41.54
CA THR A 220 6.29 6.54 -40.43
C THR A 220 5.31 5.97 -39.42
N LEU A 221 5.74 5.00 -38.62
CA LEU A 221 4.98 4.43 -37.53
C LEU A 221 5.87 4.11 -36.34
N SER A 222 5.39 4.43 -35.14
CA SER A 222 5.92 3.94 -33.88
C SER A 222 4.76 3.62 -32.94
N VAL A 223 4.77 2.42 -32.40
CA VAL A 223 3.85 2.00 -31.34
C VAL A 223 4.57 2.18 -30.01
N VAL A 224 3.91 2.86 -29.07
CA VAL A 224 4.49 3.21 -27.77
C VAL A 224 3.52 2.88 -26.65
N ARG A 225 4.05 2.57 -25.47
CA ARG A 225 3.28 2.53 -24.23
C ARG A 225 3.58 3.78 -23.41
N THR A 226 2.53 4.47 -22.95
CA THR A 226 2.68 5.60 -22.03
C THR A 226 2.96 5.12 -20.61
N ASN A 227 3.43 6.02 -19.74
CA ASN A 227 3.62 5.75 -18.31
C ASN A 227 2.31 5.37 -17.58
N ASP A 228 1.16 5.82 -18.08
CA ASP A 228 -0.17 5.41 -17.61
C ASP A 228 -0.75 4.24 -18.43
N PHE A 229 0.13 3.42 -19.02
CA PHE A 229 -0.15 2.17 -19.75
C PHE A 229 -1.22 2.26 -20.85
N ARG A 230 -1.34 3.41 -21.52
CA ARG A 230 -2.07 3.51 -22.78
C ARG A 230 -1.16 3.14 -23.92
N ILE A 231 -1.75 2.64 -25.00
CA ILE A 231 -1.04 2.39 -26.25
C ILE A 231 -1.20 3.61 -27.14
N GLY A 232 -0.08 4.06 -27.69
CA GLY A 232 -0.01 5.15 -28.63
C GLY A 232 0.49 4.70 -29.99
N PHE A 233 -0.17 5.20 -31.04
CA PHE A 233 0.28 5.07 -32.42
C PHE A 233 0.73 6.45 -32.90
N LEU A 234 2.04 6.61 -33.07
CA LEU A 234 2.67 7.83 -33.54
C LEU A 234 3.05 7.69 -35.01
N THR A 235 2.66 8.66 -35.84
CA THR A 235 2.93 8.65 -37.27
C THR A 235 3.25 10.03 -37.82
N GLN A 236 3.95 10.09 -38.95
CA GLN A 236 4.16 11.31 -39.72
C GLN A 236 3.34 11.31 -41.01
N ASN A 237 2.54 12.36 -41.20
CA ASN A 237 1.70 12.59 -42.37
C ASN A 237 1.95 13.99 -42.93
N ASN A 238 2.46 14.10 -44.17
CA ASN A 238 2.74 15.39 -44.81
C ASN A 238 3.55 16.35 -43.92
N GLY A 239 4.55 15.84 -43.20
CA GLY A 239 5.39 16.62 -42.29
C GLY A 239 4.79 16.91 -40.91
N ARG A 240 3.55 16.48 -40.62
CA ARG A 240 2.91 16.60 -39.29
C ARG A 240 2.99 15.30 -38.53
N MET A 241 3.31 15.39 -37.23
CA MET A 241 3.22 14.25 -36.32
C MET A 241 1.77 14.11 -35.83
N LEU A 242 1.22 12.91 -35.91
CA LEU A 242 -0.10 12.54 -35.43
C LEU A 242 0.04 11.45 -34.37
N LEU A 243 -0.74 11.55 -33.30
CA LEU A 243 -0.76 10.59 -32.20
C LEU A 243 -2.21 10.17 -31.93
N ALA A 244 -2.47 8.86 -31.98
CA ALA A 244 -3.70 8.27 -31.49
C ALA A 244 -3.39 7.47 -30.22
N LEU A 245 -4.20 7.63 -29.17
CA LEU A 245 -4.05 6.94 -27.90
C LEU A 245 -5.28 6.08 -27.63
N THR A 246 -5.07 4.88 -27.07
CA THR A 246 -6.17 4.07 -26.54
C THR A 246 -6.79 4.72 -25.31
N HIS A 247 -8.00 4.29 -24.97
CA HIS A 247 -8.59 4.60 -23.67
C HIS A 247 -7.75 4.01 -22.53
N ARG A 248 -7.90 4.58 -21.33
CA ARG A 248 -7.29 4.02 -20.13
C ARG A 248 -8.00 2.71 -19.79
N ASN A 249 -7.22 1.66 -19.59
CA ASN A 249 -7.69 0.46 -18.91
C ASN A 249 -7.43 0.67 -17.42
N TYR A 250 -8.46 0.73 -16.58
CA TYR A 250 -8.29 0.96 -15.14
C TYR A 250 -8.24 -0.34 -14.34
N ALA A 251 -8.53 -1.49 -14.95
CA ALA A 251 -8.55 -2.77 -14.27
C ALA A 251 -7.15 -3.16 -13.79
N GLY A 252 -7.02 -3.34 -12.48
CA GLY A 252 -5.73 -3.53 -11.81
C GLY A 252 -4.81 -2.29 -11.80
N MET A 253 -5.24 -1.16 -12.38
CA MET A 253 -4.45 0.08 -12.51
C MET A 253 -4.91 1.23 -11.60
N SER A 254 -6.18 1.24 -11.18
CA SER A 254 -6.79 2.40 -10.48
C SER A 254 -7.07 2.21 -8.99
N VAL A 255 -6.80 1.02 -8.47
CA VAL A 255 -6.86 0.75 -7.03
C VAL A 255 -5.52 0.13 -6.71
N ARG A 256 -4.66 0.87 -5.97
CA ARG A 256 -3.56 0.22 -5.24
C ARG A 256 -4.19 -0.99 -4.55
N PRO A 257 -3.67 -2.21 -4.67
CA PRO A 257 -4.03 -3.23 -3.70
C PRO A 257 -3.83 -2.57 -2.34
N GLU A 258 -4.90 -2.44 -1.56
CA GLU A 258 -4.81 -1.86 -0.21
C GLU A 258 -3.91 -2.81 0.58
N THR A 259 -2.62 -2.55 0.52
CA THR A 259 -1.59 -3.34 1.15
C THR A 259 -1.39 -2.69 2.50
N VAL A 260 -2.09 -3.25 3.50
CA VAL A 260 -1.76 -2.95 4.89
C VAL A 260 -0.39 -3.56 5.15
N HIS A 261 0.65 -2.73 5.10
CA HIS A 261 1.96 -3.09 5.65
C HIS A 261 1.85 -3.08 7.18
N ILE A 262 1.51 -4.25 7.75
CA ILE A 262 1.56 -4.44 9.20
C ILE A 262 3.03 -4.62 9.59
N ASN A 263 3.72 -3.51 9.88
CA ASN A 263 4.97 -3.56 10.62
C ASN A 263 4.65 -3.93 12.08
N ALA A 264 4.61 -5.24 12.35
CA ALA A 264 4.45 -5.73 13.71
C ALA A 264 5.75 -5.46 14.49
N SER A 265 5.83 -4.29 15.12
CA SER A 265 6.84 -3.98 16.13
C SER A 265 6.32 -4.42 17.50
N ASN A 266 7.21 -4.94 18.37
CA ASN A 266 6.86 -5.50 19.69
C ASN A 266 6.01 -6.79 19.68
N VAL A 267 6.21 -7.69 18.70
CA VAL A 267 5.64 -9.03 18.77
C VAL A 267 6.26 -9.78 19.96
N LYS A 268 5.45 -10.09 20.97
CA LYS A 268 5.85 -10.95 22.10
C LYS A 268 5.35 -12.36 21.83
N MET A 269 6.29 -13.27 21.66
CA MET A 269 6.04 -14.71 21.58
C MET A 269 6.28 -15.30 22.97
N TRP A 270 5.31 -16.03 23.50
CA TRP A 270 5.47 -16.83 24.72
C TRP A 270 5.45 -18.31 24.33
N ILE A 271 6.58 -18.98 24.55
CA ILE A 271 6.72 -20.44 24.44
C ILE A 271 6.63 -21.01 25.86
N SER A 272 5.88 -22.08 26.03
CA SER A 272 5.91 -22.88 27.27
C SER A 272 7.32 -23.46 27.48
N ASP A 273 7.77 -23.61 28.73
CA ASP A 273 9.08 -24.19 29.03
C ASP A 273 9.31 -25.50 28.24
N ILE A 274 10.45 -25.56 27.55
CA ILE A 274 10.85 -26.74 26.76
C ILE A 274 11.34 -27.79 27.76
N ASP A 275 10.55 -28.83 28.00
CA ASP A 275 11.01 -30.01 28.73
C ASP A 275 11.99 -30.79 27.85
N GLN A 276 13.26 -30.80 28.25
CA GLN A 276 14.31 -31.54 27.56
C GLN A 276 14.16 -33.04 27.84
N MET A 277 13.70 -33.82 26.86
CA MET A 277 13.82 -35.27 26.89
C MET A 277 15.12 -35.67 26.16
N ASP A 278 16.06 -36.28 26.87
CA ASP A 278 17.33 -36.77 26.31
C ASP A 278 17.09 -37.82 25.21
N THR A 279 17.02 -37.37 23.96
CA THR A 279 16.99 -38.25 22.79
C THR A 279 18.15 -37.92 21.83
N LEU A 280 18.67 -38.94 21.14
CA LEU A 280 19.87 -38.88 20.29
C LEU A 280 19.69 -38.11 18.97
N SER A 281 18.57 -37.41 18.79
CA SER A 281 18.18 -36.74 17.54
C SER A 281 17.84 -35.28 17.78
N LYS A 282 18.31 -34.39 16.89
CA LYS A 282 17.95 -32.96 16.89
C LYS A 282 16.44 -32.81 16.70
N GLU A 283 15.75 -32.27 17.70
CA GLU A 283 14.37 -31.82 17.59
C GLU A 283 14.33 -30.38 17.06
N TYR A 284 13.43 -30.12 16.11
CA TYR A 284 13.11 -28.79 15.62
C TYR A 284 11.72 -28.43 16.12
N ALA A 285 11.57 -27.31 16.82
CA ALA A 285 10.27 -26.71 17.09
C ALA A 285 10.02 -25.60 16.06
N SER A 286 8.92 -25.68 15.31
CA SER A 286 8.44 -24.58 14.48
C SER A 286 7.15 -24.03 15.07
N GLY A 287 7.14 -22.74 15.39
CA GLY A 287 5.93 -22.01 15.72
C GLY A 287 5.29 -21.52 14.44
N ASN A 288 4.24 -22.19 13.97
CA ASN A 288 3.39 -21.63 12.92
C ASN A 288 2.40 -20.70 13.61
N ALA A 289 2.40 -19.41 13.26
CA ALA A 289 1.37 -18.47 13.68
C ALA A 289 0.07 -18.82 12.93
N ALA A 290 -0.56 -19.92 13.33
CA ALA A 290 -1.85 -20.30 12.82
C ALA A 290 -2.83 -19.20 13.24
N TYR A 291 -3.27 -18.43 12.24
CA TYR A 291 -4.33 -17.41 12.32
C TYR A 291 -3.93 -16.11 13.06
N PRO A 292 -3.28 -15.15 12.38
CA PRO A 292 -3.34 -13.77 12.84
C PRO A 292 -4.82 -13.35 12.89
N TYR A 293 -5.33 -13.06 14.07
CA TYR A 293 -6.66 -12.46 14.22
C TYR A 293 -6.53 -10.97 13.89
N VAL A 294 -6.96 -10.61 12.67
CA VAL A 294 -7.10 -9.22 12.25
C VAL A 294 -8.50 -8.76 12.66
N LEU A 295 -8.55 -7.72 13.48
CA LEU A 295 -9.80 -7.10 13.92
C LEU A 295 -9.93 -5.73 13.25
N LEU A 296 -11.02 -5.50 12.53
CA LEU A 296 -11.41 -4.18 12.03
C LEU A 296 -11.86 -3.31 13.21
N ASP A 297 -11.39 -2.07 13.26
CA ASP A 297 -11.80 -1.05 14.23
C ASP A 297 -12.21 0.21 13.47
N GLU A 298 -13.44 0.67 13.67
CA GLU A 298 -13.93 1.92 13.10
C GLU A 298 -13.76 3.05 14.12
N PRO A 299 -13.35 4.26 13.68
CA PRO A 299 -13.40 5.44 14.54
C PRO A 299 -14.78 5.57 15.18
N ASP A 300 -14.83 5.86 16.49
CA ASP A 300 -16.06 6.10 17.26
C ASP A 300 -16.90 4.86 17.61
N THR A 301 -16.42 3.63 17.38
CA THR A 301 -17.13 2.42 17.88
C THR A 301 -16.95 2.26 19.39
N GLU A 302 -18.06 2.29 20.13
CA GLU A 302 -18.07 2.19 21.59
C GLU A 302 -17.45 0.87 22.08
N GLU A 303 -16.43 0.97 22.95
CA GLU A 303 -15.81 -0.15 23.65
C GLU A 303 -16.67 -0.61 24.84
N ILE A 304 -16.57 -1.89 25.23
CA ILE A 304 -17.19 -2.32 26.49
C ILE A 304 -16.55 -1.57 27.66
N SER A 305 -17.39 -1.01 28.52
CA SER A 305 -16.95 -0.27 29.70
C SER A 305 -17.84 -0.58 30.90
N VAL A 306 -17.47 -0.06 32.06
CA VAL A 306 -18.25 -0.23 33.29
C VAL A 306 -19.37 0.81 33.33
N ALA A 307 -20.61 0.34 33.31
CA ALA A 307 -21.80 1.18 33.44
C ALA A 307 -22.02 1.64 34.89
N SER A 308 -21.88 0.72 35.84
CA SER A 308 -21.97 1.01 37.27
C SER A 308 -21.33 -0.08 38.12
N VAL A 309 -21.14 0.20 39.41
CA VAL A 309 -20.62 -0.77 40.38
C VAL A 309 -21.44 -0.73 41.66
N GLU A 310 -21.72 -1.91 42.21
CA GLU A 310 -22.48 -2.09 43.44
C GLU A 310 -21.69 -2.92 44.44
N LYS A 311 -21.83 -2.60 45.74
CA LYS A 311 -21.27 -3.39 46.83
C LYS A 311 -22.27 -4.47 47.23
N LEU A 312 -21.79 -5.71 47.33
CA LEU A 312 -22.58 -6.82 47.88
C LEU A 312 -22.50 -6.76 49.41
N ASN A 313 -23.55 -6.24 50.03
CA ASN A 313 -23.57 -5.89 51.44
C ASN A 313 -24.02 -7.07 52.32
N ARG A 314 -23.44 -7.17 53.53
CA ARG A 314 -23.94 -8.07 54.57
C ARG A 314 -25.20 -7.47 55.21
N ASP A 315 -26.10 -8.33 55.69
CA ASP A 315 -27.29 -7.91 56.44
C ASP A 315 -26.94 -7.34 57.82
N THR A 316 -25.78 -7.71 58.37
CA THR A 316 -25.31 -7.27 59.69
C THR A 316 -23.86 -6.80 59.63
N GLY A 317 -23.55 -5.72 60.36
CA GLY A 317 -22.28 -5.02 60.27
C GLY A 317 -22.20 -4.19 58.98
N PHE A 318 -21.63 -2.99 59.05
CA PHE A 318 -21.51 -2.08 57.91
C PHE A 318 -20.37 -2.54 56.95
N LEU A 319 -20.53 -3.75 56.41
CA LEU A 319 -19.55 -4.55 55.69
C LEU A 319 -20.11 -5.03 54.34
N CYS A 320 -19.22 -5.22 53.36
CA CYS A 320 -19.50 -5.83 52.08
C CYS A 320 -18.55 -7.00 51.81
N TYR A 321 -19.02 -8.02 51.09
CA TYR A 321 -18.30 -9.27 50.84
C TYR A 321 -18.00 -9.51 49.36
N GLY A 322 -18.24 -8.50 48.53
CA GLY A 322 -18.08 -8.60 47.09
C GLY A 322 -18.56 -7.35 46.36
N PHE A 323 -18.48 -7.41 45.04
CA PHE A 323 -18.85 -6.33 44.14
C PHE A 323 -19.58 -6.89 42.92
N LYS A 324 -20.56 -6.14 42.41
CA LYS A 324 -21.20 -6.37 41.12
C LYS A 324 -20.81 -5.24 40.18
N ILE A 325 -20.20 -5.57 39.04
CA ILE A 325 -19.74 -4.62 38.02
C ILE A 325 -20.66 -4.76 36.80
N ASN A 326 -21.53 -3.79 36.58
CA ASN A 326 -22.46 -3.78 35.44
C ASN A 326 -21.73 -3.24 34.21
N LEU A 327 -21.88 -3.91 33.07
CA LEU A 327 -21.16 -3.59 31.83
C LEU A 327 -22.08 -2.89 30.82
N THR A 328 -21.51 -2.03 29.96
CA THR A 328 -22.27 -1.37 28.87
C THR A 328 -22.65 -2.32 27.74
N LYS A 329 -22.03 -3.51 27.65
CA LYS A 329 -22.28 -4.52 26.63
C LYS A 329 -22.34 -5.94 27.23
N PRO A 330 -23.12 -6.86 26.63
CA PRO A 330 -23.15 -8.25 27.08
C PRO A 330 -21.79 -8.94 26.87
N LEU A 331 -21.33 -9.62 27.91
CA LEU A 331 -20.15 -10.47 27.88
C LEU A 331 -20.53 -11.91 27.49
N ASN A 332 -19.66 -12.55 26.73
CA ASN A 332 -19.79 -13.93 26.29
C ASN A 332 -18.51 -14.72 26.65
N GLY A 333 -18.60 -16.04 26.61
CA GLY A 333 -17.53 -16.94 27.02
C GLY A 333 -17.73 -17.50 28.42
N SER A 334 -16.68 -18.08 29.00
CA SER A 334 -16.73 -18.69 30.34
C SER A 334 -15.63 -18.12 31.24
N ILE A 335 -16.01 -17.76 32.46
CA ILE A 335 -15.06 -17.38 33.50
C ILE A 335 -14.40 -18.66 34.02
N ASP A 336 -13.11 -18.80 33.76
CA ASP A 336 -12.28 -19.88 34.29
C ASP A 336 -11.57 -19.48 35.59
N ALA A 337 -10.87 -20.42 36.21
CA ALA A 337 -10.20 -20.20 37.50
C ALA A 337 -9.08 -19.14 37.46
N GLY A 338 -8.57 -18.78 36.28
CA GLY A 338 -7.50 -17.80 36.12
C GLY A 338 -7.97 -16.34 36.17
N PHE A 339 -9.25 -16.08 35.88
CA PHE A 339 -9.80 -14.72 35.91
C PHE A 339 -9.80 -14.09 37.31
N PRO A 340 -10.38 -14.71 38.37
CA PRO A 340 -10.41 -14.12 39.70
C PRO A 340 -9.02 -13.83 40.27
N VAL A 341 -8.04 -14.70 39.97
CA VAL A 341 -6.65 -14.57 40.46
C VAL A 341 -5.97 -13.31 39.92
N LYS A 342 -6.40 -12.81 38.75
CA LYS A 342 -5.85 -11.63 38.09
C LYS A 342 -6.64 -10.35 38.37
N CYS A 343 -7.81 -10.44 39.00
CA CYS A 343 -8.55 -9.28 39.46
C CYS A 343 -7.89 -8.70 40.70
N THR A 344 -7.81 -7.37 40.79
CA THR A 344 -7.17 -6.68 41.92
C THR A 344 -8.11 -5.69 42.59
N LEU A 345 -7.92 -5.51 43.90
CA LEU A 345 -8.59 -4.52 44.71
C LEU A 345 -7.55 -3.57 45.33
N SER A 346 -7.91 -2.30 45.54
CA SER A 346 -7.05 -1.35 46.23
C SER A 346 -6.89 -1.61 47.74
N VAL A 347 -7.66 -2.55 48.31
CA VAL A 347 -7.62 -2.89 49.73
C VAL A 347 -6.54 -3.95 49.99
N SER A 348 -5.51 -3.57 50.75
CA SER A 348 -4.40 -4.46 51.09
C SER A 348 -4.86 -5.71 51.84
N GLY A 349 -4.38 -6.87 51.42
CA GLY A 349 -4.67 -8.16 52.07
C GLY A 349 -6.00 -8.81 51.70
N VAL A 350 -6.81 -8.19 50.84
CA VAL A 350 -8.06 -8.77 50.34
C VAL A 350 -7.91 -9.17 48.88
N THR A 351 -8.25 -10.41 48.55
CA THR A 351 -8.19 -10.98 47.19
C THR A 351 -9.58 -11.39 46.72
N ILE A 352 -9.73 -11.63 45.41
CA ILE A 352 -10.95 -12.20 44.85
C ILE A 352 -10.88 -13.74 44.96
N THR A 353 -11.91 -14.35 45.54
CA THR A 353 -11.99 -15.81 45.75
C THR A 353 -12.73 -16.52 44.63
N SER A 354 -13.78 -15.89 44.10
CA SER A 354 -14.54 -16.40 42.97
C SER A 354 -15.18 -15.27 42.17
N THR A 355 -15.48 -15.57 40.91
CA THR A 355 -16.14 -14.67 39.99
C THR A 355 -17.18 -15.41 39.17
N SER A 356 -18.32 -14.78 38.92
CA SER A 356 -19.34 -15.25 37.98
C SER A 356 -19.84 -14.12 37.10
N TYR A 357 -20.41 -14.45 35.94
CA TYR A 357 -21.11 -13.49 35.08
C TYR A 357 -22.61 -13.74 35.18
N ASP A 358 -23.34 -12.69 35.53
CA ASP A 358 -24.80 -12.66 35.53
C ASP A 358 -25.26 -12.10 34.17
N SER A 359 -25.85 -12.96 33.34
CA SER A 359 -26.29 -12.59 32.00
C SER A 359 -27.58 -11.77 31.99
N GLU A 360 -28.40 -11.86 33.04
CA GLU A 360 -29.66 -11.10 33.14
C GLU A 360 -29.37 -9.65 33.51
N GLU A 361 -28.47 -9.45 34.47
CA GLU A 361 -28.03 -8.13 34.93
C GLU A 361 -26.84 -7.56 34.14
N GLN A 362 -26.27 -8.35 33.21
CA GLN A 362 -25.07 -8.00 32.43
C GLN A 362 -23.88 -7.59 33.31
N ALA A 363 -23.63 -8.38 34.35
CA ALA A 363 -22.74 -7.99 35.43
C ALA A 363 -21.69 -9.05 35.80
N ILE A 364 -20.46 -8.61 36.05
CA ILE A 364 -19.43 -9.44 36.67
C ILE A 364 -19.57 -9.35 38.18
N VAL A 365 -19.81 -10.49 38.83
CA VAL A 365 -19.97 -10.62 40.27
C VAL A 365 -18.67 -11.17 40.86
N LEU A 366 -18.05 -10.42 41.77
CA LEU A 366 -16.78 -10.72 42.42
C LEU A 366 -16.99 -10.95 43.92
N TYR A 367 -16.48 -12.05 44.45
CA TYR A 367 -16.49 -12.34 45.89
C TYR A 367 -15.09 -12.17 46.49
N THR A 368 -15.02 -11.58 47.69
CA THR A 368 -13.74 -11.29 48.34
C THR A 368 -13.33 -12.37 49.35
N SER A 369 -12.04 -12.44 49.67
CA SER A 369 -11.48 -13.35 50.69
C SER A 369 -11.81 -12.93 52.12
N SER A 370 -12.20 -11.67 52.31
CA SER A 370 -12.57 -11.08 53.59
C SER A 370 -13.53 -9.93 53.38
N ASP A 371 -14.37 -9.67 54.37
CA ASP A 371 -15.33 -8.57 54.34
C ASP A 371 -14.61 -7.21 54.40
N ILE A 372 -15.05 -6.25 53.59
CA ILE A 372 -14.53 -4.89 53.50
C ILE A 372 -15.55 -3.92 54.11
N ARG A 373 -15.11 -2.87 54.81
CA ARG A 373 -16.02 -1.85 55.34
C ARG A 373 -16.68 -1.05 54.20
N ARG A 374 -18.00 -0.87 54.28
CA ARG A 374 -18.77 -0.10 53.27
C ARG A 374 -18.35 1.37 53.18
N THR A 375 -17.79 1.94 54.25
CA THR A 375 -17.22 3.29 54.28
C THR A 375 -15.90 3.44 53.53
N VAL A 376 -15.30 2.36 53.01
CA VAL A 376 -14.05 2.41 52.25
C VAL A 376 -14.38 2.48 50.76
N ALA A 377 -13.77 3.43 50.05
CA ALA A 377 -13.78 3.45 48.59
C ALA A 377 -12.80 2.39 48.07
N VAL A 378 -13.26 1.55 47.13
CA VAL A 378 -12.47 0.42 46.61
C VAL A 378 -12.33 0.56 45.11
N THR A 379 -11.08 0.65 44.63
CA THR A 379 -10.79 0.52 43.21
C THR A 379 -10.70 -0.96 42.87
N ILE A 380 -11.45 -1.37 41.85
CA ILE A 380 -11.52 -2.73 41.35
C ILE A 380 -10.97 -2.71 39.93
N THR A 381 -10.03 -3.61 39.64
CA THR A 381 -9.47 -3.76 38.29
C THR A 381 -9.65 -5.19 37.83
N THR A 382 -10.29 -5.37 36.67
CA THR A 382 -10.35 -6.66 35.97
C THR A 382 -9.29 -6.67 34.88
N PRO A 383 -8.61 -7.80 34.66
CA PRO A 383 -7.58 -7.90 33.63
C PRO A 383 -8.20 -7.91 32.23
N GLU A 384 -7.39 -7.65 31.21
CA GLU A 384 -7.69 -8.14 29.87
C GLU A 384 -7.78 -9.68 29.93
N TYR A 385 -8.85 -10.26 29.37
CA TYR A 385 -9.09 -11.69 29.47
C TYR A 385 -9.65 -12.31 28.19
N ARG A 386 -8.92 -13.26 27.61
CA ARG A 386 -9.24 -13.83 26.28
C ARG A 386 -10.37 -14.84 26.28
N SER A 387 -10.60 -15.55 27.39
CA SER A 387 -11.73 -16.48 27.52
C SER A 387 -13.08 -15.76 27.54
N LEU A 388 -13.06 -14.43 27.75
CA LEU A 388 -14.23 -13.56 27.79
C LEU A 388 -14.19 -12.61 26.61
N TRP A 389 -15.32 -12.41 25.95
CA TRP A 389 -15.38 -11.61 24.74
C TRP A 389 -16.75 -10.94 24.55
N TYR A 390 -16.80 -9.88 23.75
CA TYR A 390 -18.01 -9.14 23.42
C TYR A 390 -18.04 -8.80 21.93
N TYR A 391 -19.20 -8.39 21.42
CA TYR A 391 -19.34 -7.91 20.04
C TYR A 391 -19.15 -6.39 20.00
N LYS A 392 -18.12 -5.92 19.28
CA LYS A 392 -17.82 -4.49 19.12
C LYS A 392 -18.43 -3.93 17.83
N LEU A 393 -18.08 -4.51 16.68
CA LEU A 393 -18.54 -4.13 15.35
C LEU A 393 -19.27 -5.32 14.70
N GLY A 394 -20.60 -5.22 14.57
CA GLY A 394 -21.43 -6.31 14.03
C GLY A 394 -21.25 -7.63 14.79
N SER A 395 -20.82 -8.68 14.09
CA SER A 395 -20.58 -10.03 14.63
C SER A 395 -19.12 -10.31 15.01
N GLN A 396 -18.29 -9.27 15.08
CA GLN A 396 -16.86 -9.40 15.37
C GLN A 396 -16.59 -9.54 16.87
N ARG A 397 -15.87 -10.61 17.26
CA ARG A 397 -15.55 -10.91 18.65
C ARG A 397 -14.29 -10.18 19.09
N TRP A 398 -14.41 -9.42 20.17
CA TRP A 398 -13.31 -8.71 20.84
C TRP A 398 -13.14 -9.24 22.25
N PHE A 399 -11.89 -9.41 22.70
CA PHE A 399 -11.61 -9.86 24.05
C PHE A 399 -12.00 -8.79 25.08
N LEU A 400 -12.37 -9.22 26.30
CA LEU A 400 -12.61 -8.28 27.40
C LEU A 400 -11.33 -7.48 27.65
N PRO A 401 -11.34 -6.14 27.50
CA PRO A 401 -10.22 -5.29 27.85
C PRO A 401 -10.07 -5.19 29.37
N ALA A 402 -8.95 -4.64 29.84
CA ALA A 402 -8.82 -4.32 31.25
C ALA A 402 -9.82 -3.23 31.65
N LEU A 403 -10.63 -3.48 32.68
CA LEU A 403 -11.59 -2.52 33.20
C LEU A 403 -11.15 -2.07 34.59
N SER A 404 -11.41 -0.82 34.93
CA SER A 404 -11.15 -0.27 36.26
C SER A 404 -12.31 0.61 36.70
N VAL A 405 -12.81 0.38 37.91
CA VAL A 405 -13.92 1.15 38.49
C VAL A 405 -13.71 1.37 39.98
N VAL A 406 -14.24 2.48 40.51
CA VAL A 406 -14.21 2.78 41.94
C VAL A 406 -15.60 2.57 42.54
N ALA A 407 -15.72 1.61 43.45
CA ALA A 407 -16.89 1.48 44.31
C ALA A 407 -16.79 2.54 45.42
N ALA A 408 -17.62 3.58 45.35
CA ALA A 408 -17.57 4.72 46.26
C ALA A 408 -17.79 4.32 47.73
N ALA A 409 -17.20 5.09 48.65
CA ALA A 409 -17.46 4.97 50.07
C ALA A 409 -18.92 5.31 50.37
N GLU A 410 -19.59 4.50 51.18
CA GLU A 410 -20.92 4.83 51.67
C GLU A 410 -20.84 5.71 52.92
N THR A 411 -21.66 6.76 52.96
CA THR A 411 -21.81 7.63 54.14
C THR A 411 -22.78 7.00 55.14
N MET A 412 -22.39 6.95 56.41
CA MET A 412 -23.28 6.57 57.49
C MET A 412 -23.92 7.83 58.07
N ASP A 413 -25.22 8.01 57.85
CA ASP A 413 -25.98 9.04 58.54
C ASP A 413 -26.50 8.48 59.86
N TYR A 414 -25.96 8.97 60.97
CA TYR A 414 -26.47 8.67 62.31
C TYR A 414 -27.61 9.63 62.64
N PHE A 415 -28.84 9.12 62.67
CA PHE A 415 -29.96 9.81 63.29
C PHE A 415 -30.00 9.41 64.78
N SER A 416 -29.37 10.20 65.64
CA SER A 416 -29.55 10.05 67.09
C SER A 416 -30.91 10.63 67.48
N PHE A 417 -31.86 9.77 67.83
CA PHE A 417 -32.91 10.16 68.75
C PHE A 417 -32.38 9.89 70.16
N GLU A 418 -32.33 10.96 70.97
CA GLU A 418 -31.93 11.00 72.39
C GLU A 418 -30.48 11.39 72.70
N ASN A 419 -30.35 12.20 73.76
CA ASN A 419 -29.10 12.77 74.26
C ASN A 419 -28.21 11.66 74.84
N GLU A 420 -27.20 11.23 74.08
CA GLU A 420 -26.16 10.35 74.59
C GLU A 420 -24.85 11.14 74.82
N THR A 421 -24.46 11.26 76.10
CA THR A 421 -23.14 11.74 76.53
C THR A 421 -22.06 10.72 76.18
N ALA A 422 -21.07 11.12 75.38
CA ALA A 422 -19.84 10.34 75.17
C ALA A 422 -18.75 10.78 76.15
N GLY A 423 -18.23 9.83 76.95
CA GLY A 423 -17.02 10.03 77.75
C GLY A 423 -15.79 9.85 76.88
N ILE A 424 -15.08 10.95 76.58
CA ILE A 424 -13.86 10.94 75.76
C ILE A 424 -12.66 11.20 76.68
N SER A 425 -11.72 10.25 76.78
CA SER A 425 -10.39 10.50 77.33
C SER A 425 -9.42 10.80 76.18
N ILE A 426 -9.01 12.06 76.03
CA ILE A 426 -8.05 12.48 75.02
C ILE A 426 -6.68 12.64 75.68
N VAL A 427 -5.70 11.83 75.26
CA VAL A 427 -4.29 12.08 75.56
C VAL A 427 -3.74 12.93 74.42
N SER A 428 -3.55 14.22 74.71
CA SER A 428 -2.79 15.18 73.91
C SER A 428 -3.23 15.36 72.45
N THR A 429 -4.05 16.36 72.16
CA THR A 429 -3.67 17.55 71.36
C THR A 429 -4.82 18.54 71.22
N GLY A 430 -4.47 19.83 71.12
CA GLY A 430 -5.34 20.98 71.35
C GLY A 430 -6.33 21.30 70.21
N ALA A 431 -7.45 21.91 70.60
CA ALA A 431 -8.48 22.45 69.72
C ALA A 431 -8.22 23.96 69.48
N TRP A 432 -8.38 24.38 68.23
CA TRP A 432 -8.47 25.79 67.84
C TRP A 432 -9.86 25.97 67.22
N ILE A 433 -10.66 26.84 67.82
CA ILE A 433 -11.91 27.32 67.22
C ILE A 433 -11.49 28.55 66.43
N ASP A 434 -11.43 28.41 65.11
CA ASP A 434 -11.32 29.55 64.21
C ASP A 434 -12.64 30.34 64.29
N GLU A 435 -12.49 31.65 64.21
CA GLU A 435 -13.42 32.68 64.67
C GLU A 435 -14.87 32.50 64.15
N ALA A 436 -15.83 32.90 64.99
CA ALA A 436 -17.27 32.80 64.74
C ALA A 436 -17.71 33.62 63.51
N VAL A 437 -18.53 33.01 62.66
CA VAL A 437 -19.12 33.65 61.47
C VAL A 437 -20.13 34.72 61.89
N PHE A 438 -19.87 35.97 61.50
CA PHE A 438 -20.87 37.03 61.43
C PHE A 438 -21.02 37.48 59.97
N THR A 439 -22.26 37.46 59.49
CA THR A 439 -22.64 37.86 58.13
C THR A 439 -22.93 39.36 58.07
N GLU A 440 -22.34 40.08 57.12
CA GLU A 440 -22.87 41.34 56.59
C GLU A 440 -22.78 41.40 55.06
N CYS A 441 -23.85 41.89 54.43
CA CYS A 441 -24.02 42.05 53.00
C CYS A 441 -23.48 43.41 52.50
N PHE A 442 -22.90 43.46 51.29
CA PHE A 442 -23.22 44.36 50.13
C PHE A 442 -22.01 44.90 49.30
N GLN A 443 -22.03 44.58 47.98
CA GLN A 443 -21.55 45.34 46.77
C GLN A 443 -20.03 45.55 46.44
N PRO A 444 -19.63 45.95 45.19
CA PRO A 444 -19.55 45.18 43.93
C PRO A 444 -18.21 45.35 43.13
N ALA A 445 -18.15 44.80 41.90
CA ALA A 445 -17.26 45.07 40.75
C ALA A 445 -15.93 44.28 40.54
N HIS A 446 -16.04 43.29 39.62
CA HIS A 446 -15.19 42.96 38.46
C HIS A 446 -13.67 42.76 38.58
N THR A 447 -13.19 41.59 38.15
CA THR A 447 -12.12 41.47 37.12
C THR A 447 -12.33 40.22 36.27
N ALA A 448 -12.11 40.37 34.96
CA ALA A 448 -12.17 39.32 33.95
C ALA A 448 -10.76 38.74 33.71
N VAL A 449 -10.66 37.43 33.51
CA VAL A 449 -9.43 36.78 33.04
C VAL A 449 -9.73 36.12 31.70
N ILE A 450 -9.05 36.60 30.67
CA ILE A 450 -9.05 36.03 29.32
C ILE A 450 -7.96 34.96 29.30
N ALA A 451 -8.34 33.71 29.04
CA ALA A 451 -7.40 32.64 28.70
C ALA A 451 -7.61 32.24 27.23
N VAL A 452 -6.55 32.32 26.43
CA VAL A 452 -6.55 31.92 25.02
C VAL A 452 -6.52 30.39 24.95
N VAL A 453 -7.69 29.79 24.76
CA VAL A 453 -7.86 28.36 24.54
C VAL A 453 -7.68 28.10 23.04
N ALA A 454 -6.42 27.87 22.65
CA ALA A 454 -5.99 27.34 21.35
C ALA A 454 -6.44 28.10 20.08
N SER A 455 -5.42 28.61 19.37
CA SER A 455 -5.48 29.04 17.99
C SER A 455 -5.78 27.88 17.03
N SER A 456 -6.69 28.05 16.08
CA SER A 456 -6.84 27.15 14.93
C SER A 456 -6.47 27.87 13.62
N VAL A 457 -5.70 27.18 12.79
CA VAL A 457 -5.32 27.57 11.42
C VAL A 457 -6.29 26.91 10.45
N SER A 458 -6.84 27.70 9.53
CA SER A 458 -7.66 27.23 8.41
C SER A 458 -6.76 26.69 7.29
N LEU A 459 -7.03 25.46 6.84
CA LEU A 459 -6.54 24.95 5.56
C LEU A 459 -7.68 25.05 4.53
N GLN A 460 -7.38 25.72 3.41
CA GLN A 460 -8.26 25.85 2.26
C GLN A 460 -8.21 24.56 1.40
N PRO A 461 -9.31 24.18 0.74
CA PRO A 461 -9.36 23.02 -0.15
C PRO A 461 -8.41 23.20 -1.35
N VAL A 462 -7.60 22.18 -1.62
CA VAL A 462 -6.72 22.13 -2.80
C VAL A 462 -7.56 21.82 -4.03
N SER A 463 -7.32 22.62 -5.06
CA SER A 463 -8.01 22.66 -6.34
C SER A 463 -8.07 21.32 -7.08
N THR A 464 -9.17 21.15 -7.80
CA THR A 464 -9.27 20.39 -9.05
C THR A 464 -7.98 20.46 -9.87
N LEU A 465 -7.44 19.29 -10.21
CA LEU A 465 -6.34 19.13 -11.15
C LEU A 465 -6.69 19.74 -12.52
N PRO A 466 -5.73 20.37 -13.21
CA PRO A 466 -5.94 20.91 -14.54
C PRO A 466 -6.15 19.78 -15.56
N ILE A 467 -7.13 19.99 -16.45
CA ILE A 467 -7.23 19.34 -17.77
C ILE A 467 -6.17 19.95 -18.68
#